data_AF-X0S897-F1
#
_entry.id   AF-X0S897-F1
#
_cell.length_a   1.000
_cell.length_b   1.000
_cell.length_c   1.000
_cell.angle_alpha   90.00
_cell.angle_beta   90.00
_cell.angle_gamma   90.00
#
_symmetry.space_group_name_H-M   'P 1'
#
loop_
_entity.id
_entity.type
_entity.pdbx_description
1 polymer ?
#
loop_
_entity_poly.entity_id
_entity_poly.type
_entity_poly.pdbx_seq_one_letter_code
_entity_poly.pdbx_strand_id
1 'polypeptide(L)'
;MEGAKSFLDEAVVLHGGDCLDVMATLEENSIDAVVCDPPYHLTSGGAGGFMGKQWDGGDVAFRPETWVAVMRVLKPGGHLVAFSGPRTYHRMAVAIEDAGFEIRDQIGWVYGTGFPKSHDVSKGIDKSFGKEREVVGKRTYADGHVQNSSADKLAPPIGTFIRTQDDR
;
A
#
# COMPACT_ATOMS: atom_id res chain seq x y z
N MET A 1 2.43 -19.51 -17.54
CA MET A 1 1.76 -18.28 -17.07
C MET A 1 0.41 -18.20 -17.72
N GLU A 2 -0.62 -17.77 -16.99
CA GLU A 2 -1.88 -17.35 -17.61
C GLU A 2 -1.57 -16.12 -18.50
N GLY A 3 -2.08 -16.10 -19.73
CA GLY A 3 -1.80 -15.00 -20.68
C GLY A 3 -2.30 -13.65 -20.15
N ALA A 4 -1.69 -12.56 -20.63
CA ALA A 4 -2.14 -11.21 -20.32
C ALA A 4 -3.60 -11.00 -20.77
N LYS A 5 -4.37 -10.26 -19.97
CA LYS A 5 -5.78 -9.95 -20.25
C LYS A 5 -5.90 -8.49 -20.64
N SER A 6 -6.46 -8.21 -21.82
CA SER A 6 -6.64 -6.85 -22.32
C SER A 6 -8.07 -6.34 -22.09
N PHE A 7 -8.19 -5.05 -21.81
CA PHE A 7 -9.45 -4.33 -21.59
C PHE A 7 -9.39 -2.96 -22.28
N LEU A 8 -10.55 -2.35 -22.51
CA LEU A 8 -10.68 -1.00 -23.08
C LEU A 8 -9.88 -0.82 -24.39
N ASP A 9 -10.12 -1.69 -25.37
CA ASP A 9 -9.42 -1.67 -26.67
C ASP A 9 -7.88 -1.67 -26.52
N GLU A 10 -7.39 -2.54 -25.62
CA GLU A 10 -5.97 -2.72 -25.28
C GLU A 10 -5.32 -1.55 -24.53
N ALA A 11 -6.07 -0.50 -24.17
CA ALA A 11 -5.56 0.58 -23.34
C ALA A 11 -5.18 0.11 -21.92
N VAL A 12 -5.73 -1.01 -21.45
CA VAL A 12 -5.39 -1.62 -20.16
C VAL A 12 -5.03 -3.09 -20.37
N VAL A 13 -3.84 -3.47 -19.91
CA VAL A 13 -3.35 -4.85 -19.94
C VAL A 13 -3.05 -5.32 -18.52
N LEU A 14 -3.68 -6.44 -18.11
CA LEU A 14 -3.46 -7.08 -16.83
C LEU A 14 -2.57 -8.31 -17.01
N HIS A 15 -1.39 -8.27 -16.41
CA HIS A 15 -0.47 -9.39 -16.34
C HIS A 15 -0.64 -10.13 -15.01
N GLY A 16 -0.98 -11.43 -15.05
CA GLY A 16 -1.11 -12.27 -13.88
C GLY A 16 0.18 -13.06 -13.61
N GLY A 17 0.81 -12.84 -12.46
CA GLY A 17 2.01 -13.58 -12.06
C GLY A 17 2.82 -12.87 -10.98
N ASP A 18 3.99 -13.43 -10.68
CA ASP A 18 5.04 -12.74 -9.93
C ASP A 18 5.53 -11.52 -10.73
N CYS A 19 5.72 -10.37 -10.07
CA CYS A 19 6.04 -9.14 -10.78
C CYS A 19 7.44 -9.15 -11.41
N LEU A 20 8.42 -9.86 -10.85
CA LEU A 20 9.76 -9.96 -11.43
C LEU A 20 9.73 -10.83 -12.68
N ASP A 21 8.98 -11.94 -12.62
CA ASP A 21 8.81 -12.83 -13.77
C ASP A 21 8.05 -12.14 -14.91
N VAL A 22 6.99 -11.39 -14.59
CA VAL A 22 6.24 -10.60 -15.57
C VAL A 22 7.13 -9.51 -16.16
N MET A 23 7.80 -8.73 -15.31
CA MET A 23 8.68 -7.67 -15.80
C MET A 23 9.74 -8.23 -16.72
N ALA A 24 10.33 -9.41 -16.46
CA ALA A 24 11.31 -10.03 -17.35
C ALA A 24 10.80 -10.30 -18.78
N THR A 25 9.49 -10.34 -19.01
CA THR A 25 8.88 -10.49 -20.33
C THR A 25 8.66 -9.17 -21.07
N LEU A 26 8.75 -8.03 -20.37
CA LEU A 26 8.55 -6.71 -20.94
C LEU A 26 9.84 -6.20 -21.61
N GLU A 27 9.66 -5.52 -22.74
CA GLU A 27 10.74 -4.87 -23.48
C GLU A 27 11.45 -3.82 -22.61
N GLU A 28 12.76 -3.66 -22.82
CA GLU A 28 13.53 -2.60 -22.18
C GLU A 28 13.06 -1.23 -22.68
N ASN A 29 13.13 -0.21 -21.83
CA ASN A 29 12.77 1.17 -22.20
C ASN A 29 11.36 1.29 -22.83
N SER A 30 10.38 0.54 -22.33
CA SER A 30 9.01 0.50 -22.86
C SER A 30 7.99 1.25 -22.00
N ILE A 31 8.29 1.50 -20.73
CA ILE A 31 7.39 2.10 -19.75
C ILE A 31 7.79 3.56 -19.48
N ASP A 32 6.82 4.47 -19.54
CA ASP A 32 7.04 5.91 -19.29
C ASP A 32 7.10 6.25 -17.79
N ALA A 33 6.30 5.57 -16.97
CA ALA A 33 6.26 5.77 -15.53
C ALA A 33 5.79 4.52 -14.78
N VAL A 34 6.26 4.34 -13.54
CA VAL A 34 5.86 3.26 -12.64
C VAL A 34 5.29 3.85 -11.36
N VAL A 35 4.11 3.39 -10.98
CA VAL A 35 3.50 3.67 -9.67
C VAL A 35 3.27 2.33 -8.98
N CYS A 36 3.90 2.11 -7.83
CA CYS A 36 3.84 0.82 -7.16
C CYS A 36 3.66 0.93 -5.64
N ASP A 37 2.89 -0.01 -5.11
CA ASP A 37 2.66 -0.19 -3.68
C ASP A 37 3.19 -1.58 -3.28
N PRO A 38 4.52 -1.73 -3.13
CA PRO A 38 5.13 -3.02 -2.84
C PRO A 38 4.84 -3.48 -1.41
N PRO A 39 5.08 -4.75 -1.06
CA PRO A 39 5.11 -5.21 0.33
C PRO A 39 6.00 -4.33 1.24
N TYR A 40 5.47 -3.90 2.38
CA TYR A 40 6.10 -2.97 3.33
C TYR A 40 6.88 -3.66 4.44
N HIS A 41 6.80 -4.98 4.52
CA HIS A 41 7.40 -5.75 5.61
C HIS A 41 6.82 -5.35 6.98
N LEU A 42 5.49 -5.29 7.12
CA LEU A 42 4.83 -4.94 8.38
C LEU A 42 4.80 -6.11 9.38
N THR A 43 5.96 -6.71 9.60
CA THR A 43 6.14 -7.80 10.56
C THR A 43 5.95 -7.27 11.98
N SER A 44 5.06 -7.91 12.74
CA SER A 44 4.69 -7.51 14.10
C SER A 44 5.11 -8.57 15.12
N GLY A 45 6.33 -9.11 14.97
CA GLY A 45 6.89 -10.13 15.87
C GLY A 45 6.49 -11.59 15.57
N GLY A 46 5.87 -11.85 14.42
CA GLY A 46 5.54 -13.21 13.93
C GLY A 46 6.05 -13.45 12.50
N ALA A 47 5.90 -14.68 12.00
CA ALA A 47 6.43 -15.12 10.70
C ALA A 47 5.67 -14.59 9.46
N GLY A 48 4.85 -13.54 9.59
CA GLY A 48 4.07 -12.95 8.49
C GLY A 48 4.05 -11.42 8.57
N GLY A 49 3.75 -10.76 7.46
CA GLY A 49 3.66 -9.31 7.35
C GLY A 49 2.34 -8.76 7.88
N PHE A 50 1.80 -7.75 7.20
CA PHE A 50 0.51 -7.13 7.50
C PHE A 50 -0.58 -8.17 7.78
N MET A 51 -1.18 -8.07 8.97
CA MET A 51 -2.20 -9.01 9.46
C MET A 51 -1.79 -10.50 9.38
N GLY A 52 -0.49 -10.78 9.52
CA GLY A 52 0.08 -12.14 9.43
C GLY A 52 0.12 -12.72 8.02
N LYS A 53 -0.17 -11.92 6.98
CA LYS A 53 -0.19 -12.38 5.60
C LYS A 53 1.23 -12.48 5.02
N GLN A 54 1.49 -13.58 4.31
CA GLN A 54 2.81 -13.90 3.79
C GLN A 54 3.27 -12.96 2.67
N TRP A 55 2.34 -12.45 1.86
CA TRP A 55 2.67 -11.50 0.77
C TRP A 55 3.34 -10.22 1.28
N ASP A 56 3.08 -9.81 2.52
CA ASP A 56 3.70 -8.64 3.15
C ASP A 56 4.89 -8.99 4.07
N GLY A 57 5.31 -10.26 4.13
CA GLY A 57 6.39 -10.72 4.99
C GLY A 57 7.78 -10.69 4.35
N GLY A 58 7.84 -10.50 3.03
CA GLY A 58 9.09 -10.51 2.25
C GLY A 58 9.89 -9.21 2.33
N ASP A 59 10.98 -9.19 1.60
CA ASP A 59 11.97 -8.11 1.48
C ASP A 59 12.11 -7.62 0.03
N VAL A 60 11.17 -7.96 -0.85
CA VAL A 60 11.21 -7.62 -2.29
C VAL A 60 11.44 -6.12 -2.51
N ALA A 61 10.83 -5.25 -1.70
CA ALA A 61 11.02 -3.80 -1.79
C ALA A 61 12.41 -3.32 -1.31
N PHE A 62 13.17 -4.15 -0.60
CA PHE A 62 14.45 -3.81 0.01
C PHE A 62 15.65 -4.37 -0.75
N ARG A 63 15.40 -4.98 -1.91
CA ARG A 63 16.42 -5.57 -2.78
C ARG A 63 16.71 -4.65 -3.95
N PRO A 64 17.96 -4.21 -4.17
CA PRO A 64 18.32 -3.43 -5.35
C PRO A 64 17.91 -4.13 -6.66
N GLU A 65 17.97 -5.46 -6.71
CA GLU A 65 17.63 -6.26 -7.89
C GLU A 65 16.18 -6.05 -8.35
N THR A 66 15.26 -5.84 -7.42
CA THR A 66 13.86 -5.53 -7.73
C THR A 66 13.77 -4.21 -8.47
N TRP A 67 14.50 -3.20 -8.02
CA TRP A 67 14.49 -1.87 -8.62
C TRP A 67 15.31 -1.80 -9.90
N VAL A 68 16.36 -2.63 -10.06
CA VAL A 68 17.06 -2.82 -11.35
C VAL A 68 16.10 -3.36 -12.42
N ALA A 69 15.23 -4.32 -12.06
CA ALA A 69 14.22 -4.82 -12.99
C ALA A 69 13.22 -3.73 -13.41
N VAL A 70 12.83 -2.85 -12.48
CA VAL A 70 11.98 -1.68 -12.76
C VAL A 70 12.71 -0.66 -13.64
N MET A 71 13.97 -0.36 -13.36
CA MET A 71 14.77 0.57 -14.15
C MET A 71 14.95 0.09 -15.59
N ARG A 72 15.15 -1.23 -15.80
CA ARG A 72 15.32 -1.82 -17.13
C ARG A 72 14.12 -1.56 -18.05
N VAL A 73 12.90 -1.65 -17.52
CA VAL A 73 11.68 -1.45 -18.32
C VAL A 73 11.31 0.02 -18.49
N LEU A 74 11.78 0.90 -17.61
CA LEU A 74 11.58 2.34 -17.73
C LEU A 74 12.37 2.92 -18.90
N LYS A 75 11.77 3.84 -19.64
CA LYS A 75 12.47 4.68 -20.63
C LYS A 75 13.50 5.58 -19.93
N PRO A 76 14.57 6.02 -20.62
CA PRO A 76 15.46 7.04 -20.08
C PRO A 76 14.67 8.30 -19.72
N GLY A 77 14.76 8.74 -18.47
CA GLY A 77 13.97 9.87 -17.92
C GLY A 77 12.57 9.50 -17.42
N GLY A 78 12.20 8.21 -17.43
CA GLY A 78 10.97 7.73 -16.82
C GLY A 78 10.96 7.89 -15.29
N HIS A 79 9.77 7.99 -14.71
CA HIS A 79 9.60 8.29 -13.28
C HIS A 79 9.07 7.08 -12.50
N LEU A 80 9.55 6.95 -11.26
CA LEU A 80 9.07 5.96 -10.29
C LEU A 80 8.44 6.68 -9.09
N VAL A 81 7.23 6.25 -8.71
CA VAL A 81 6.62 6.53 -7.42
C VAL A 81 6.40 5.20 -6.70
N ALA A 82 7.07 5.01 -5.56
CA ALA A 82 6.96 3.81 -4.74
C ALA A 82 6.44 4.16 -3.34
N PHE A 83 5.40 3.46 -2.88
CA PHE A 83 4.83 3.64 -1.55
C PHE A 83 5.51 2.76 -0.50
N SER A 84 5.56 3.24 0.75
CA SER A 84 6.09 2.46 1.88
C SER A 84 5.48 2.90 3.21
N GLY A 85 5.55 2.01 4.19
CA GLY A 85 5.31 2.34 5.59
C GLY A 85 6.42 3.22 6.19
N PRO A 86 6.11 4.08 7.17
CA PRO A 86 7.08 5.02 7.77
C PRO A 86 8.23 4.30 8.50
N ARG A 87 8.02 3.08 8.98
CA ARG A 87 9.04 2.30 9.70
C ARG A 87 10.08 1.66 8.78
N THR A 88 9.74 1.43 7.51
CA THR A 88 10.54 0.64 6.58
C THR A 88 10.91 1.41 5.31
N TYR A 89 10.36 2.61 5.10
CA TYR A 89 10.64 3.48 3.95
C TYR A 89 12.12 3.63 3.62
N HIS A 90 12.95 3.88 4.63
CA HIS A 90 14.38 4.11 4.44
C HIS A 90 15.09 2.91 3.78
N ARG A 91 14.66 1.68 4.04
CA ARG A 91 15.24 0.48 3.41
C ARG A 91 14.90 0.40 1.93
N MET A 92 13.64 0.73 1.60
CA MET A 92 13.18 0.81 0.22
C MET A 92 13.90 1.93 -0.54
N ALA A 93 14.03 3.12 0.06
CA ALA A 93 14.71 4.26 -0.55
C ALA A 93 16.18 3.96 -0.86
N VAL A 94 16.91 3.32 0.07
CA VAL A 94 18.30 2.87 -0.17
C VAL A 94 18.36 1.87 -1.31
N ALA A 95 17.48 0.86 -1.34
CA ALA A 95 17.47 -0.12 -2.42
C ALA A 95 17.16 0.49 -3.80
N ILE A 96 16.31 1.52 -3.85
CA ILE A 96 16.02 2.29 -5.07
C ILE A 96 17.26 3.07 -5.53
N GLU A 97 17.93 3.77 -4.61
CA GLU A 97 19.15 4.52 -4.89
C GLU A 97 20.29 3.60 -5.37
N ASP A 98 20.51 2.47 -4.68
CA ASP A 98 21.52 1.46 -5.02
C ASP A 98 21.29 0.82 -6.41
N ALA A 99 20.04 0.78 -6.88
CA ALA A 99 19.70 0.33 -8.22
C ALA A 99 20.01 1.36 -9.32
N GLY A 100 20.40 2.58 -8.95
CA GLY A 100 20.83 3.65 -9.85
C GLY A 100 19.81 4.77 -10.05
N PHE A 101 18.69 4.78 -9.32
CA PHE A 101 17.73 5.88 -9.39
C PHE A 101 18.24 7.11 -8.64
N GLU A 102 17.91 8.29 -9.15
CA GLU A 102 18.06 9.54 -8.42
C GLU A 102 16.79 9.81 -7.60
N ILE A 103 16.93 9.91 -6.28
CA ILE A 103 15.81 10.26 -5.40
C ILE A 103 15.50 11.76 -5.55
N ARG A 104 14.35 12.09 -6.13
CA ARG A 104 13.93 13.49 -6.38
C ARG A 104 13.23 14.13 -5.20
N ASP A 105 12.30 13.42 -4.57
CA ASP A 105 11.50 13.96 -3.47
C ASP A 105 10.90 12.82 -2.62
N GLN A 106 10.37 13.17 -1.45
CA GLN A 106 9.61 12.29 -0.57
C GLN A 106 8.21 12.84 -0.34
N ILE A 107 7.19 12.09 -0.77
CA ILE A 107 5.78 12.46 -0.56
C ILE A 107 5.26 11.81 0.72
N GLY A 108 4.78 12.62 1.66
CA GLY A 108 4.16 12.15 2.91
C GLY A 108 2.64 12.06 2.82
N TRP A 109 2.07 10.85 2.92
CA TRP A 109 0.61 10.67 3.05
C TRP A 109 0.16 10.82 4.51
N VAL A 110 -0.23 12.04 4.88
CA VAL A 110 -0.66 12.40 6.24
C VAL A 110 -2.20 12.33 6.35
N TYR A 111 -2.69 11.54 7.30
CA TYR A 111 -4.14 11.44 7.58
C TYR A 111 -4.53 12.41 8.70
N GLY A 112 -5.37 13.39 8.39
CA GLY A 112 -5.87 14.38 9.37
C GLY A 112 -7.03 13.90 10.24
N THR A 113 -7.54 12.68 10.02
CA THR A 113 -8.79 12.17 10.63
C THR A 113 -8.66 11.72 12.09
N GLY A 114 -7.50 11.92 12.73
CA GLY A 114 -7.28 11.60 14.16
C GLY A 114 -7.37 10.12 14.51
N PHE A 115 -7.57 9.23 13.54
CA PHE A 115 -7.71 7.80 13.79
C PHE A 115 -6.34 7.18 14.09
N PRO A 116 -6.14 6.54 15.26
CA PRO A 116 -4.86 5.98 15.62
C PRO A 116 -4.52 4.79 14.72
N LYS A 117 -3.48 4.93 13.89
CA LYS A 117 -3.01 3.89 12.96
C LYS A 117 -2.56 2.59 13.63
N SER A 118 -2.21 2.62 14.92
CA SER A 118 -1.66 1.46 15.63
C SER A 118 -2.52 1.03 16.82
N HIS A 119 -2.76 1.93 17.76
CA HIS A 119 -3.44 1.59 19.00
C HIS A 119 -4.40 2.71 19.40
N ASP A 120 -5.66 2.35 19.57
CA ASP A 120 -6.66 3.22 20.14
C ASP A 120 -6.44 3.28 21.66
N VAL A 121 -5.68 4.28 22.10
CA VAL A 121 -5.28 4.47 23.50
C VAL A 121 -6.48 4.52 24.43
N SER A 122 -7.56 5.16 23.98
CA SER A 122 -8.82 5.25 24.72
C SER A 122 -9.37 3.86 25.02
N LYS A 123 -9.45 2.98 24.00
CA LYS A 123 -9.86 1.58 24.20
C LYS A 123 -8.87 0.76 25.03
N GLY A 124 -7.56 1.02 24.90
CA GLY A 124 -6.54 0.39 25.71
C GLY A 124 -6.72 0.67 27.20
N ILE A 125 -6.99 1.93 27.55
CA ILE A 125 -7.29 2.37 28.90
C ILE A 125 -8.55 1.68 29.43
N ASP A 126 -9.67 1.73 28.69
CA ASP A 126 -10.91 1.11 29.14
C ASP A 126 -10.75 -0.40 29.37
N LYS A 127 -10.04 -1.10 28.46
CA LYS A 127 -9.72 -2.51 28.64
C LYS A 127 -8.91 -2.76 29.91
N SER A 128 -7.93 -1.91 30.22
CA SER A 128 -7.11 -2.05 31.43
C SER A 128 -7.90 -1.86 32.73
N PHE A 129 -8.98 -1.06 32.70
CA PHE A 129 -9.89 -0.83 33.83
C PHE A 129 -11.17 -1.69 33.77
N GLY A 130 -11.27 -2.65 32.84
CA GLY A 130 -12.44 -3.52 32.69
C GLY A 130 -13.72 -2.78 32.32
N LYS A 131 -13.63 -1.61 31.68
CA LYS A 131 -14.79 -0.80 31.29
C LYS A 131 -15.37 -1.25 29.97
N GLU A 132 -16.69 -1.40 29.93
CA GLU A 132 -17.43 -1.62 28.69
C GLU A 132 -17.84 -0.29 28.07
N ARG A 133 -17.78 -0.20 26.74
CA ARG A 133 -18.24 0.97 25.98
C ARG A 133 -19.59 0.69 25.35
N GLU A 134 -20.44 1.71 25.35
CA GLU A 134 -21.66 1.69 24.57
C GLU A 134 -21.36 1.52 23.08
N VAL A 135 -22.12 0.61 22.45
CA VAL A 135 -22.05 0.36 21.01
C VAL A 135 -23.05 1.29 20.32
N VAL A 136 -22.53 2.30 19.62
CA VAL A 136 -23.32 3.31 18.90
C VAL A 136 -23.57 2.94 17.43
N GLY A 137 -23.02 1.81 16.95
CA GLY A 137 -23.27 1.32 15.61
C GLY A 137 -22.64 -0.06 15.34
N LYS A 138 -23.09 -0.72 14.27
CA LYS A 138 -22.57 -2.00 13.81
C LYS A 138 -22.32 -1.94 12.30
N ARG A 139 -21.17 -2.43 11.85
CA ARG A 139 -20.82 -2.57 10.43
C ARG A 139 -20.62 -4.03 10.09
N THR A 140 -21.34 -4.51 9.09
CA THR A 140 -21.17 -5.86 8.52
C THR A 140 -20.30 -5.77 7.27
N TYR A 141 -19.27 -6.59 7.19
CA TYR A 141 -18.36 -6.71 6.05
C TYR A 141 -18.90 -7.73 5.04
N ALA A 142 -18.39 -7.69 3.81
CA ALA A 142 -18.83 -8.58 2.72
C ALA A 142 -18.56 -10.08 3.02
N ASP A 143 -17.63 -10.38 3.93
CA ASP A 143 -17.31 -11.72 4.40
C ASP A 143 -18.20 -12.19 5.59
N GLY A 144 -19.18 -11.38 6.00
CA GLY A 144 -20.10 -11.67 7.10
C GLY A 144 -19.57 -11.28 8.49
N HIS A 145 -18.33 -10.79 8.60
CA HIS A 145 -17.80 -10.29 9.88
C HIS A 145 -18.56 -9.04 10.33
N VAL A 146 -18.87 -8.94 11.63
CA VAL A 146 -19.54 -7.76 12.22
C VAL A 146 -18.60 -7.04 13.17
N GLN A 147 -18.34 -5.75 12.91
CA GLN A 147 -17.57 -4.87 13.80
C GLN A 147 -18.47 -3.84 14.49
N ASN A 148 -18.39 -3.78 15.81
CA ASN A 148 -19.06 -2.75 16.62
C ASN A 148 -18.27 -1.41 16.57
N SER A 149 -18.99 -0.30 16.51
CA SER A 149 -18.46 1.06 16.70
C SER A 149 -18.92 1.61 18.05
N SER A 150 -17.99 2.19 18.81
CA SER A 150 -18.25 2.83 20.10
C SER A 150 -18.23 4.36 19.98
N ALA A 151 -18.82 5.06 20.96
CA ALA A 151 -19.09 6.51 20.91
C ALA A 151 -17.88 7.41 20.59
N ASP A 152 -16.65 6.99 20.92
CA ASP A 152 -15.40 7.69 20.53
C ASP A 152 -15.12 7.70 19.01
N LYS A 153 -15.87 6.94 18.21
CA LYS A 153 -15.81 6.95 16.74
C LYS A 153 -16.74 7.99 16.11
N LEU A 154 -17.07 9.08 16.79
CA LEU A 154 -17.83 10.20 16.21
C LEU A 154 -17.00 10.95 15.15
N ALA A 155 -16.71 10.27 14.04
CA ALA A 155 -16.55 10.90 12.75
C ALA A 155 -17.95 10.95 12.11
N PRO A 156 -18.37 12.08 11.49
CA PRO A 156 -19.59 12.09 10.68
C PRO A 156 -19.48 11.00 9.60
N PRO A 157 -20.60 10.47 9.10
CA PRO A 157 -20.57 9.36 8.14
C PRO A 157 -19.93 9.86 6.84
N ILE A 158 -18.64 9.60 6.65
CA ILE A 158 -17.99 9.77 5.35
C ILE A 158 -18.30 8.52 4.54
N GLY A 159 -19.39 8.61 3.80
CA GLY A 159 -19.40 8.03 2.46
C GLY A 159 -18.29 8.70 1.67
N THR A 160 -17.46 7.90 1.00
CA THR A 160 -16.51 8.37 0.00
C THR A 160 -17.28 9.06 -1.12
N PHE A 161 -17.52 10.36 -1.00
CA PHE A 161 -17.85 11.20 -2.15
C PHE A 161 -16.54 11.68 -2.74
N ILE A 162 -16.14 11.06 -3.85
CA ILE A 162 -15.21 11.65 -4.80
C ILE A 162 -15.96 12.86 -5.39
N ARG A 163 -15.66 14.09 -4.95
CA ARG A 163 -15.92 15.26 -5.79
C ARG A 163 -14.75 15.35 -6.76
N THR A 164 -15.03 15.18 -8.04
CA THR A 164 -14.20 15.73 -9.10
C THR A 164 -14.07 17.23 -8.86
N GLN A 165 -12.84 17.72 -8.94
CA GLN A 165 -12.54 19.14 -8.98
C GLN A 165 -13.28 19.70 -10.21
N ASP A 166 -14.30 20.52 -9.99
CA ASP A 166 -14.98 21.24 -11.06
C ASP A 166 -14.11 22.45 -11.44
N ASP A 167 -13.91 22.61 -12.73
CA ASP A 167 -13.18 23.71 -13.35
C ASP A 167 -13.74 25.08 -12.92
N ARG A 168 -12.86 25.94 -12.39
CA ARG A 168 -12.58 27.32 -12.83
C ARG A 168 -11.67 28.05 -11.84
#